data_AF-A0A1H3JQE1-F1
#
_entry.id   AF-A0A1H3JQE1-F1
#
_cell.length_a   1.000
_cell.length_b   1.000
_cell.length_c   1.000
_cell.angle_alpha   90.00
_cell.angle_beta   90.00
_cell.angle_gamma   90.00
#
_symmetry.space_group_name_H-M   'P 1'
#
loop_
_entity.id
_entity.type
_entity.pdbx_description
1 polymer ?
#
loop_
_entity_poly.entity_id
_entity_poly.type
_entity_poly.pdbx_seq_one_letter_code
_entity_poly.pdbx_strand_id
1 'polypeptide(L)'
;MLEAVPYLVHTILMDNGIQVAEQPRNRNTIYSRPMRFDMICYANGIKHRLAKPSHPWTNGQVERTNRTIKDATVKRYHYDNYNQLHAHFTDFTTAYNFAPRLKTLGGLTPYEYICKIWTSEPRRFILKPTHKMP
;
A
#
# COMPACT_ATOMS: atom_id res chain seq x y z
N MET A 1 -2.50 -8.92 7.33
CA MET A 1 -2.05 -7.78 6.49
C MET A 1 -0.73 -8.09 5.78
N LEU A 2 0.31 -8.57 6.47
CA LEU A 2 1.59 -8.91 5.82
C LEU A 2 1.52 -10.14 4.90
N GLU A 3 0.58 -11.06 5.15
CA GLU A 3 0.33 -12.24 4.31
C GLU A 3 -0.38 -11.93 2.98
N ALA A 4 -0.86 -10.70 2.80
CA ALA A 4 -1.58 -10.31 1.58
C ALA A 4 -0.66 -10.22 0.35
N VAL A 5 0.65 -10.06 0.55
CA VAL A 5 1.63 -9.90 -0.52
C VAL A 5 2.67 -11.03 -0.48
N PRO A 6 3.21 -11.49 -1.62
CA PRO A 6 4.14 -12.62 -1.65
C PRO A 6 5.58 -12.26 -1.24
N TYR A 7 5.84 -11.00 -0.88
CA TYR A 7 7.17 -10.46 -0.63
C TYR A 7 7.38 -9.90 0.78
N LEU A 8 8.64 -9.91 1.22
CA LEU A 8 9.07 -9.33 2.48
C LEU A 8 8.94 -7.81 2.43
N VAL A 9 8.07 -7.27 3.29
CA VAL A 9 7.94 -5.82 3.46
C VAL A 9 9.07 -5.34 4.38
N HIS A 10 10.07 -4.67 3.82
CA HIS A 10 11.22 -4.19 4.61
C HIS A 10 10.99 -2.79 5.22
N THR A 11 10.21 -1.95 4.55
CA THR A 11 9.95 -0.56 4.95
C THR A 11 8.52 -0.18 4.58
N ILE A 12 7.82 0.49 5.49
CA ILE A 12 6.55 1.15 5.22
C ILE A 12 6.75 2.66 5.34
N LEU A 13 6.31 3.39 4.34
CA LEU A 13 6.32 4.85 4.31
C LEU A 13 4.90 5.37 4.46
N MET A 14 4.65 6.17 5.50
CA MET A 14 3.35 6.78 5.76
C MET A 14 3.46 8.29 5.94
N ASP A 15 2.33 8.98 5.78
CA ASP A 15 2.24 10.39 6.10
C ASP A 15 2.21 10.61 7.63
N ASN A 16 2.19 11.88 8.05
CA ASN A 16 2.15 12.23 9.47
C ASN A 16 0.72 12.23 10.05
N GLY A 17 -0.21 11.45 9.48
CA GLY A 17 -1.57 11.34 9.96
C GLY A 17 -1.65 10.86 11.41
N ILE A 18 -2.61 11.37 12.17
CA ILE A 18 -2.77 11.08 13.62
C ILE A 18 -2.94 9.58 13.93
N GLN A 19 -3.37 8.78 12.96
CA GLN A 19 -3.58 7.33 13.11
C GLN A 19 -2.26 6.54 13.11
N VAL A 20 -1.21 7.10 12.52
CA VAL A 20 0.06 6.40 12.21
C VAL A 20 1.28 7.12 12.77
N ALA A 21 1.15 8.40 13.11
CA ALA A 21 2.22 9.19 13.68
C ALA A 21 1.73 10.02 14.86
N GLU A 22 2.55 10.09 15.93
CA GLU A 22 2.25 10.99 17.05
C GLU A 22 2.18 12.41 16.54
N GLN A 23 1.23 13.17 17.09
CA GLN A 23 1.12 14.59 16.78
C GLN A 23 2.44 15.27 17.15
N PRO A 24 2.95 16.20 16.31
CA PRO A 24 4.23 16.86 16.54
C PRO A 24 4.36 17.48 17.95
N ARG A 25 3.25 17.97 18.52
CA ARG A 25 3.19 18.54 19.88
C ARG A 25 3.47 17.56 21.03
N ASN A 26 3.31 16.25 20.80
CA ASN A 26 3.53 15.22 21.82
C ASN A 26 4.86 14.47 21.64
N ARG A 27 5.50 14.60 20.47
CA ARG A 27 6.76 13.91 20.17
C ARG A 27 7.87 14.40 21.11
N ASN A 28 8.69 13.48 21.62
CA ASN A 28 9.78 13.76 22.55
C ASN A 28 9.37 14.40 23.88
N THR A 29 8.09 14.27 24.28
CA THR A 29 7.60 14.69 25.59
C THR A 29 7.44 13.48 26.52
N ILE A 30 7.20 13.72 27.82
CA ILE A 30 6.88 12.67 28.81
C ILE A 30 5.63 11.86 28.42
N TYR A 31 4.76 12.42 27.57
CA TYR A 31 3.55 11.78 27.06
C TYR A 31 3.77 11.00 25.76
N SER A 32 4.99 11.02 25.20
CA SER A 32 5.31 10.27 23.99
C SER A 32 5.25 8.77 24.26
N ARG A 33 4.42 8.07 23.50
CA ARG A 33 4.22 6.62 23.60
C ARG A 33 4.41 5.98 22.24
N PRO A 34 5.05 4.80 22.18
CA PRO A 34 5.11 4.04 20.94
C PRO A 34 3.70 3.78 20.41
N MET A 35 3.41 4.18 19.18
CA MET A 35 2.10 3.92 18.61
C MET A 35 1.94 2.42 18.33
N ARG A 36 0.69 1.93 18.36
CA ARG A 36 0.41 0.52 18.02
C ARG A 36 1.00 0.11 16.66
N PHE A 37 0.96 1.03 15.70
CA PHE A 37 1.53 0.79 14.38
C PHE A 37 3.07 0.63 14.42
N ASP A 38 3.77 1.48 15.15
CA ASP A 38 5.23 1.37 15.35
C ASP A 38 5.61 0.05 16.00
N MET A 39 4.85 -0.36 17.03
CA MET A 39 5.08 -1.62 17.74
C MET A 39 4.91 -2.83 16.82
N ILE A 40 3.87 -2.84 15.98
CA ILE A 40 3.63 -3.92 15.02
C ILE A 40 4.75 -3.96 13.97
N CYS A 41 5.17 -2.80 13.45
CA CYS A 41 6.27 -2.74 12.48
C CYS A 41 7.57 -3.27 13.09
N TYR A 42 7.91 -2.84 14.31
CA TYR A 42 9.09 -3.30 15.02
C TYR A 42 9.07 -4.81 15.26
N ALA A 43 7.94 -5.36 15.73
CA ALA A 43 7.77 -6.80 15.97
C ALA A 43 7.94 -7.66 14.70
N ASN A 44 7.68 -7.08 13.52
CA ASN A 44 7.82 -7.75 12.23
C ASN A 44 9.14 -7.38 11.50
N GLY A 45 10.05 -6.65 12.14
CA GLY A 45 11.32 -6.21 11.52
C GLY A 45 11.15 -5.19 10.39
N ILE A 46 10.01 -4.51 10.33
CA ILE A 46 9.66 -3.55 9.29
C ILE A 46 10.07 -2.15 9.74
N LYS A 47 10.84 -1.45 8.90
CA LYS A 47 11.19 -0.06 9.16
C LYS A 47 9.99 0.84 8.89
N HIS A 48 9.42 1.44 9.91
CA HIS A 48 8.43 2.50 9.72
C HIS A 48 9.14 3.84 9.45
N ARG A 49 8.80 4.49 8.34
CA ARG A 49 9.29 5.82 7.96
C ARG A 49 8.12 6.76 7.78
N LEU A 50 8.28 7.98 8.26
CA LEU A 50 7.33 9.05 8.04
C LEU A 50 7.83 9.97 6.92
N ALA A 51 6.91 10.41 6.07
CA ALA A 51 7.20 11.44 5.09
C ALA A 51 7.70 12.71 5.80
N LYS A 52 8.71 13.36 5.22
CA LYS A 52 9.23 14.60 5.78
C LYS A 52 8.11 15.66 5.76
N PRO A 53 7.88 16.40 6.87
CA PRO A 53 6.90 17.47 6.88
C PRO A 53 7.12 18.44 5.71
N SER A 54 6.03 18.89 5.07
CA SER A 54 6.06 19.83 3.93
C SER A 54 6.72 19.31 2.64
N HIS A 55 6.81 17.98 2.44
CA HIS A 55 7.32 17.38 1.21
C HIS A 55 6.25 16.53 0.50
N PRO A 56 5.26 17.17 -0.16
CA PRO A 56 4.08 16.50 -0.70
C PRO A 56 4.40 15.51 -1.83
N TRP A 57 5.54 15.65 -2.50
CA TRP A 57 5.92 14.76 -3.60
C TRP A 57 6.05 13.29 -3.16
N THR A 58 6.43 13.07 -1.89
CA THR A 58 6.61 11.72 -1.33
C THR A 58 5.29 10.96 -1.22
N ASN A 59 4.17 11.68 -1.07
CA ASN A 59 2.82 11.11 -0.99
C ASN A 59 2.09 11.13 -2.35
N GLY A 60 2.65 11.78 -3.37
CA GLY A 60 1.96 12.02 -4.63
C GLY A 60 1.57 10.76 -5.40
N GLN A 61 2.31 9.66 -5.24
CA GLN A 61 1.96 8.37 -5.86
C GLN A 61 0.69 7.78 -5.26
N VAL A 62 0.61 7.67 -3.94
CA VAL A 62 -0.59 7.12 -3.26
C VAL A 62 -1.78 8.06 -3.43
N GLU A 63 -1.58 9.37 -3.40
CA GLU A 63 -2.64 10.35 -3.66
C GLU A 63 -3.19 10.23 -5.09
N ARG A 64 -2.31 10.04 -6.08
CA ARG A 64 -2.72 9.83 -7.48
C ARG A 64 -3.49 8.53 -7.64
N THR A 65 -3.00 7.43 -7.06
CA THR A 65 -3.70 6.13 -7.09
C THR A 65 -5.06 6.22 -6.40
N ASN A 66 -5.12 6.83 -5.22
CA ASN A 66 -6.38 7.04 -4.47
C ASN A 66 -7.38 7.88 -5.27
N ARG A 67 -6.91 8.90 -6.00
CA ARG A 67 -7.76 9.69 -6.89
C ARG A 67 -8.30 8.82 -8.04
N THR A 68 -7.45 8.03 -8.70
CA THR A 68 -7.89 7.12 -9.77
C THR A 68 -8.93 6.13 -9.29
N ILE A 69 -8.73 5.53 -8.11
CA ILE A 69 -9.72 4.61 -7.53
C ILE A 69 -11.03 5.34 -7.26
N LYS A 70 -11.00 6.52 -6.64
CA LYS A 70 -12.21 7.30 -6.35
C LYS A 70 -12.96 7.70 -7.63
N ASP A 71 -12.22 8.12 -8.66
CA ASP A 71 -12.77 8.51 -9.96
C ASP A 71 -13.38 7.33 -10.71
N ALA A 72 -12.88 6.10 -10.50
CA ALA A 72 -13.42 4.87 -11.09
C ALA A 72 -14.58 4.27 -10.27
N THR A 73 -14.66 4.55 -8.97
CA THR A 73 -15.62 3.93 -8.04
C THR A 73 -16.65 4.96 -7.54
N VAL A 74 -16.44 5.51 -6.35
CA VAL A 74 -17.40 6.31 -5.58
C VAL A 74 -17.87 7.60 -6.25
N LYS A 75 -17.16 8.11 -7.27
CA LYS A 75 -17.63 9.28 -8.03
C LYS A 75 -18.55 8.93 -9.21
N ARG A 76 -18.55 7.67 -9.66
CA ARG A 76 -19.33 7.21 -10.82
C ARG A 76 -20.53 6.36 -10.43
N TYR A 77 -20.43 5.65 -9.32
CA TYR A 77 -21.44 4.68 -8.88
C TYR A 77 -21.97 5.05 -7.50
N HIS A 78 -23.28 4.90 -7.34
CA HIS A 78 -23.92 4.87 -6.02
C HIS A 78 -23.86 3.45 -5.48
N TYR A 79 -23.61 3.30 -4.19
CA TYR A 79 -23.64 2.00 -3.50
C TYR A 79 -24.68 2.03 -2.40
N ASP A 80 -25.54 1.02 -2.36
CA ASP A 80 -26.60 0.93 -1.35
C ASP A 80 -26.06 0.43 -0.02
N ASN A 81 -24.93 -0.29 -0.05
CA ASN A 81 -24.27 -0.82 1.13
C ASN A 81 -22.76 -0.98 0.95
N TYR A 82 -22.07 -1.18 2.06
CA TYR A 82 -20.63 -1.35 2.11
C TYR A 82 -20.14 -2.58 1.32
N ASN A 83 -20.92 -3.66 1.27
CA ASN A 83 -20.51 -4.89 0.58
C ASN A 83 -20.41 -4.69 -0.93
N GLN A 84 -21.31 -3.89 -1.53
CA GLN A 84 -21.23 -3.54 -2.95
C GLN A 84 -19.96 -2.73 -3.25
N LEU A 85 -19.62 -1.76 -2.40
CA LEU A 85 -18.38 -1.00 -2.54
C LEU A 85 -17.14 -1.91 -2.40
N HIS A 86 -17.15 -2.80 -1.42
CA HIS A 86 -16.05 -3.75 -1.18
C HIS A 86 -15.85 -4.71 -2.36
N ALA A 87 -16.93 -5.24 -2.93
CA ALA A 87 -16.88 -6.09 -4.12
C ALA A 87 -16.28 -5.34 -5.31
N HIS A 88 -16.79 -4.13 -5.61
CA HIS A 88 -16.28 -3.34 -6.73
C HIS A 88 -14.82 -2.91 -6.52
N PHE A 89 -14.40 -2.62 -5.28
CA PHE A 89 -13.00 -2.33 -4.97
C PHE A 89 -12.10 -3.56 -5.22
N THR A 90 -12.59 -4.77 -4.90
CA THR A 90 -11.89 -6.03 -5.16
C THR A 90 -11.74 -6.27 -6.66
N ASP A 91 -12.81 -6.04 -7.44
CA ASP A 91 -12.80 -6.15 -8.90
C ASP A 91 -11.83 -5.13 -9.51
N PHE A 92 -11.81 -3.90 -9.00
CA PHE A 92 -10.89 -2.86 -9.44
C PHE A 92 -9.43 -3.25 -9.18
N THR A 93 -9.09 -3.71 -7.98
CA THR A 93 -7.72 -4.15 -7.65
C THR A 93 -7.29 -5.30 -8.55
N THR A 94 -8.17 -6.29 -8.75
CA THR A 94 -7.92 -7.42 -9.65
C THR A 94 -7.67 -6.93 -11.09
N ALA A 95 -8.58 -6.11 -11.63
CA ALA A 95 -8.43 -5.56 -12.96
C ALA A 95 -7.13 -4.75 -13.11
N TYR A 96 -6.78 -3.94 -12.11
CA TYR A 96 -5.55 -3.14 -12.13
C TYR A 96 -4.28 -4.00 -12.12
N ASN A 97 -4.26 -5.09 -11.38
CA ASN A 97 -3.08 -5.95 -11.29
C ASN A 97 -2.85 -6.83 -12.53
N PHE A 98 -3.92 -7.17 -13.26
CA PHE A 98 -3.86 -8.16 -14.34
C PHE A 98 -4.16 -7.64 -15.74
N ALA A 99 -4.84 -6.50 -15.90
CA ALA A 99 -5.24 -6.00 -17.22
C ALA A 99 -4.31 -4.90 -17.79
N PRO A 100 -4.06 -3.77 -17.10
CA PRO A 100 -3.32 -2.67 -17.70
C PRO A 100 -1.83 -2.99 -17.81
N ARG A 101 -1.29 -2.83 -19.02
CA ARG A 101 0.14 -2.83 -19.27
C ARG A 101 0.72 -1.45 -19.02
N LEU A 102 1.56 -1.32 -17.99
CA LEU A 102 2.07 -0.03 -17.54
C LEU A 102 3.40 0.30 -18.21
N LYS A 103 3.49 1.48 -18.85
CA LYS A 103 4.74 1.95 -19.49
C LYS A 103 5.90 2.03 -18.49
N THR A 104 5.62 2.41 -17.24
CA THR A 104 6.62 2.47 -16.15
C THR A 104 7.18 1.12 -15.77
N LEU A 105 6.47 0.02 -16.06
CA LEU A 105 6.91 -1.36 -15.85
C LEU A 105 7.43 -2.02 -17.13
N GLY A 106 7.72 -1.22 -18.17
CA GLY A 106 8.18 -1.74 -19.46
C GLY A 106 7.10 -2.47 -20.25
N GLY A 107 5.82 -2.10 -20.08
CA GLY A 107 4.69 -2.74 -20.77
C GLY A 107 4.20 -4.03 -20.11
N LEU A 108 4.68 -4.33 -18.89
CA LEU A 108 4.18 -5.43 -18.08
C LEU A 108 2.95 -4.98 -17.26
N THR A 109 2.08 -5.94 -16.95
CA THR A 109 1.10 -5.77 -15.88
C THR A 109 1.81 -5.78 -14.52
N PRO A 110 1.23 -5.20 -13.46
CA PRO A 110 1.78 -5.31 -12.12
C PRO A 110 2.09 -6.75 -11.70
N TYR A 111 1.20 -7.70 -11.99
CA TYR A 111 1.42 -9.12 -11.71
C TYR A 111 2.61 -9.72 -12.48
N GLU A 112 2.68 -9.48 -13.80
CA GLU A 112 3.81 -9.96 -14.62
C GLU A 112 5.13 -9.39 -14.13
N TYR A 113 5.15 -8.12 -13.72
CA TYR A 113 6.32 -7.48 -13.14
C TYR A 113 6.73 -8.15 -11.83
N ILE A 114 5.79 -8.42 -10.92
CA ILE A 114 6.07 -9.13 -9.67
C ILE A 114 6.66 -10.53 -9.95
N CYS A 115 6.11 -11.27 -10.91
CA CYS A 115 6.64 -12.58 -11.31
C CYS A 115 8.06 -12.50 -11.88
N LYS A 116 8.36 -11.46 -12.66
CA LYS A 116 9.70 -11.18 -13.17
C LYS A 116 10.68 -10.93 -12.03
N ILE A 117 10.32 -10.08 -11.06
CA ILE A 117 11.17 -9.79 -9.90
C ILE A 117 11.36 -11.03 -9.01
N TRP A 118 10.32 -11.86 -8.84
CA TRP A 118 10.46 -13.14 -8.13
C TRP A 118 11.49 -14.06 -8.79
N THR A 119 11.51 -14.10 -10.12
CA THR A 119 12.48 -14.93 -10.86
C THR A 119 13.91 -14.42 -10.70
N SER A 120 14.12 -13.10 -10.73
CA SER A 120 15.46 -12.50 -10.60
C SER A 120 15.95 -12.40 -9.15
N GLU A 121 15.03 -12.20 -8.19
CA GLU A 121 15.32 -11.91 -6.79
C GLU A 121 14.45 -12.73 -5.82
N PRO A 122 14.49 -14.08 -5.88
CA PRO A 122 13.58 -14.95 -5.12
C PRO A 122 13.69 -14.77 -3.60
N ARG A 123 14.86 -14.34 -3.09
CA ARG A 123 15.09 -14.11 -1.65
C ARG A 123 14.25 -12.97 -1.07
N ARG A 124 13.70 -12.09 -1.91
CA ARG A 124 12.78 -11.02 -1.46
C ARG A 124 11.36 -11.55 -1.23
N PHE A 125 11.09 -12.80 -1.57
CA PHE A 125 9.76 -13.39 -1.54
C PHE A 125 9.65 -14.48 -0.47
N ILE A 126 8.51 -14.49 0.22
CA ILE A 126 8.13 -15.54 1.17
C ILE A 126 7.36 -16.67 0.49
N LEU A 127 6.68 -16.36 -0.61
CA LEU A 127 5.84 -17.29 -1.36
C LEU A 127 6.03 -17.06 -2.86
N LYS A 128 5.76 -18.09 -3.66
CA LYS A 128 5.68 -17.95 -5.10
C LYS A 128 4.45 -17.08 -5.44
N PRO A 129 4.60 -15.99 -6.21
CA PRO A 129 3.46 -15.20 -6.66
C PRO A 129 2.51 -16.10 -7.46
N THR A 130 1.23 -16.05 -7.14
CA THR A 130 0.20 -16.77 -7.88
C THR A 130 -0.86 -15.80 -8.37
N HIS A 131 -1.58 -16.18 -9.41
CA HIS A 131 -2.68 -15.40 -9.98
C HIS A 131 -3.86 -15.16 -9.00
N LYS A 132 -3.84 -15.83 -7.84
CA LYS A 132 -4.85 -15.67 -6.78
C LYS A 132 -4.45 -14.67 -5.70
N MET A 133 -3.25 -14.10 -5.79
CA MET A 133 -2.82 -13.07 -4.85
C MET A 133 -3.29 -11.70 -5.34
N PRO A 134 -3.84 -10.85 -4.46
CA PRO A 134 -4.31 -9.52 -4.78
C PRO A 134 -3.17 -8.53 -5.07
#